data_AF-A0A968JNU3-F1
#
_entry.id   AF-A0A968JNU3-F1
#
_cell.length_a   1.000
_cell.length_b   1.000
_cell.length_c   1.000
_cell.angle_alpha   90.00
_cell.angle_beta   90.00
_cell.angle_gamma   90.00
#
_symmetry.space_group_name_H-M   'P 1'
#
loop_
_entity.id
_entity.type
_entity.pdbx_description
1 polymer ?
#
loop_
_entity_poly.entity_id
_entity_poly.type
_entity_poly.pdbx_seq_one_letter_code
_entity_poly.pdbx_strand_id
1 'polypeptide(L)'
;MIKNVQPYVWQNLWGNEDLGNRLANAGYPVVLCNVTHLYFDLAYDNDPREPGFYWGGFLDARKTYELLPFDVLKCTKTDAMGNSITHEDYKNKQALKKEAYDNILGIQGQLWGETTKGQQMLEYYYLPRIICLAERAWNPQPEWASTEDKTILDVAWNQFANTIAQTELPLFSKWSGGYYYKIPTPGAVIKKGILHANIFFTRF
;
A
#
# COMPACT_ATOMS: atom_id res chain seq x y z
N MET A 1 -28.60 -17.07 10.11
CA MET A 1 -27.56 -16.10 9.68
C MET A 1 -27.80 -14.79 10.41
N ILE A 2 -26.77 -14.25 11.06
CA ILE A 2 -26.81 -12.90 11.64
C ILE A 2 -26.92 -11.93 10.47
N LYS A 3 -27.96 -11.08 10.45
CA LYS A 3 -28.12 -10.03 9.44
C LYS A 3 -27.29 -8.80 9.87
N ASN A 4 -26.76 -8.05 8.91
CA ASN A 4 -26.03 -6.78 9.12
C ASN A 4 -24.65 -6.91 9.79
N VAL A 5 -23.86 -7.92 9.43
CA VAL A 5 -22.45 -8.00 9.83
C VAL A 5 -21.58 -7.48 8.69
N GLN A 6 -20.83 -6.41 8.93
CA GLN A 6 -19.86 -5.85 7.99
C GLN A 6 -18.44 -6.07 8.52
N PRO A 7 -17.72 -7.11 8.05
CA PRO A 7 -16.36 -7.35 8.47
C PRO A 7 -15.37 -6.33 7.87
N TYR A 8 -14.60 -5.69 8.74
CA TYR A 8 -13.40 -4.94 8.39
C TYR A 8 -12.21 -5.89 8.48
N VAL A 9 -11.79 -6.41 7.34
CA VAL A 9 -10.82 -7.51 7.27
C VAL A 9 -9.41 -6.94 7.22
N TRP A 10 -8.80 -6.84 8.40
CA TRP A 10 -7.42 -6.37 8.53
C TRP A 10 -6.40 -7.48 8.27
N GLN A 11 -6.65 -8.67 8.82
CA GLN A 11 -5.66 -9.73 8.85
C GLN A 11 -5.44 -10.34 7.45
N ASN A 12 -4.22 -10.27 6.97
CA ASN A 12 -3.74 -10.96 5.78
C ASN A 12 -2.31 -11.49 5.93
N LEU A 13 -1.93 -11.81 7.17
CA LEU A 13 -0.66 -12.42 7.54
C LEU A 13 -0.90 -13.82 8.13
N TRP A 14 0.18 -14.56 8.33
CA TRP A 14 0.20 -15.79 9.14
C TRP A 14 -0.83 -16.83 8.68
N GLY A 15 -0.95 -17.02 7.37
CA GLY A 15 -1.88 -18.00 6.80
C GLY A 15 -3.28 -17.47 6.51
N ASN A 16 -3.54 -16.18 6.73
CA ASN A 16 -4.84 -15.54 6.46
C ASN A 16 -4.81 -14.59 5.27
N GLU A 17 -3.85 -14.74 4.36
CA GLU A 17 -3.65 -13.88 3.19
C GLU A 17 -4.92 -13.78 2.32
N ASP A 18 -5.78 -14.79 2.34
CA ASP A 18 -7.05 -14.89 1.61
C ASP A 18 -8.31 -14.69 2.46
N LEU A 19 -8.19 -14.23 3.72
CA LEU A 19 -9.34 -14.11 4.63
C LEU A 19 -10.44 -13.20 4.06
N GLY A 20 -10.05 -12.09 3.42
CA GLY A 20 -10.99 -11.20 2.73
C GLY A 20 -11.74 -11.93 1.60
N ASN A 21 -11.00 -12.69 0.79
CA ASN A 21 -11.58 -13.48 -0.30
C ASN A 21 -12.55 -14.53 0.23
N ARG A 22 -12.17 -15.27 1.28
CA ARG A 22 -13.04 -16.30 1.89
C ARG A 22 -14.34 -15.73 2.44
N LEU A 23 -14.28 -14.56 3.09
CA LEU A 23 -15.47 -13.90 3.63
C LEU A 23 -16.37 -13.35 2.51
N ALA A 24 -15.79 -12.68 1.51
CA ALA A 24 -16.54 -12.19 0.36
C ALA A 24 -17.17 -13.35 -0.44
N ASN A 25 -16.43 -14.44 -0.67
CA ASN A 25 -16.93 -15.66 -1.32
C ASN A 25 -18.08 -16.33 -0.53
N ALA A 26 -18.15 -16.10 0.79
CA ALA A 26 -19.23 -16.58 1.66
C ALA A 26 -20.42 -15.61 1.75
N GLY A 27 -20.39 -14.49 1.03
CA GLY A 27 -21.49 -13.52 0.97
C GLY A 27 -21.43 -12.40 2.00
N TYR A 28 -20.31 -12.21 2.72
CA TYR A 28 -20.17 -11.11 3.65
C TYR A 28 -19.77 -9.81 2.95
N PRO A 29 -20.36 -8.66 3.30
CA PRO A 29 -19.96 -7.36 2.78
C PRO A 29 -18.65 -6.89 3.43
N VAL A 30 -17.52 -7.17 2.79
CA VAL A 30 -16.17 -6.95 3.31
C VAL A 30 -15.67 -5.55 3.00
N VAL A 31 -15.10 -4.88 4.01
CA VAL A 31 -14.17 -3.75 3.81
C VAL A 31 -12.76 -4.27 4.03
N LEU A 32 -11.91 -4.13 3.02
CA LEU A 32 -10.52 -4.57 3.09
C LEU A 32 -9.67 -3.55 3.85
N CYS A 33 -8.97 -4.02 4.88
CA CYS A 33 -8.11 -3.23 5.74
C CYS A 33 -6.71 -3.87 5.83
N ASN A 34 -6.26 -4.56 4.78
CA ASN A 34 -5.08 -5.42 4.79
C ASN A 34 -3.84 -4.74 5.40
N VAL A 35 -3.29 -5.35 6.44
CA VAL A 35 -2.11 -4.85 7.18
C VAL A 35 -0.97 -4.50 6.24
N THR A 36 -0.68 -5.38 5.29
CA THR A 36 0.50 -5.25 4.42
C THR A 36 0.43 -4.07 3.45
N HIS A 37 -0.74 -3.47 3.24
CA HIS A 37 -0.96 -2.40 2.25
C HIS A 37 -1.64 -1.15 2.82
N LEU A 38 -2.29 -1.24 3.98
CA LEU A 38 -3.24 -0.22 4.46
C LEU A 38 -3.01 0.22 5.90
N TYR A 39 -1.94 -0.21 6.58
CA TYR A 39 -1.60 0.24 7.94
C TYR A 39 -0.51 1.32 7.92
N PHE A 40 -0.90 2.58 8.02
CA PHE A 40 -0.03 3.75 7.89
C PHE A 40 0.82 4.02 9.13
N ASP A 41 0.54 3.39 10.26
CA ASP A 41 1.42 3.35 11.43
C ASP A 41 2.65 2.44 11.24
N LEU A 42 2.70 1.64 10.17
CA LEU A 42 3.89 0.88 9.80
C LEU A 42 4.99 1.79 9.24
N ALA A 43 6.24 1.44 9.55
CA ALA A 43 7.43 2.12 9.03
C ALA A 43 7.50 2.07 7.49
N TYR A 44 8.07 3.11 6.87
CA TYR A 44 8.22 3.19 5.40
C TYR A 44 9.20 2.15 4.86
N ASP A 45 10.29 1.92 5.57
CA ASP A 45 11.35 1.00 5.21
C ASP A 45 12.02 0.42 6.46
N ASN A 46 13.06 -0.40 6.27
CA ASN A 46 13.75 -1.14 7.33
C ASN A 46 14.91 -0.38 7.99
N ASP A 47 15.07 0.92 7.74
CA ASP A 47 16.02 1.75 8.47
C ASP A 47 15.61 1.82 9.95
N PRO A 48 16.50 1.51 10.90
CA PRO A 48 16.18 1.57 12.33
C PRO A 48 15.81 2.98 12.83
N ARG A 49 16.02 4.02 12.01
CA ARG A 49 15.62 5.40 12.30
C ARG A 49 14.22 5.73 11.78
N GLU A 50 13.64 4.92 10.89
CA GLU A 50 12.27 5.12 10.44
C GLU A 50 11.29 4.88 11.60
N PRO A 51 10.41 5.85 11.90
CA PRO A 51 9.39 5.66 12.91
C PRO A 51 8.29 4.72 12.40
N GLY A 52 7.66 4.00 13.33
CA GLY A 52 6.50 3.15 13.03
C GLY A 52 6.68 1.75 13.57
N PHE A 53 5.58 1.00 13.60
CA PHE A 53 5.65 -0.43 13.85
C PHE A 53 6.11 -1.17 12.60
N TYR A 54 6.45 -2.45 12.76
CA TYR A 54 6.90 -3.30 11.65
C TYR A 54 6.40 -4.75 11.79
N TRP A 55 5.46 -5.01 12.70
CA TRP A 55 4.95 -6.37 12.97
C TRP A 55 4.25 -7.00 11.75
N GLY A 56 3.72 -6.15 10.86
CA GLY A 56 3.13 -6.54 9.57
C GLY A 56 4.03 -6.27 8.35
N GLY A 57 5.29 -5.92 8.58
CA GLY A 57 6.26 -5.49 7.58
C GLY A 57 6.31 -3.98 7.38
N PHE A 58 6.87 -3.58 6.23
CA PHE A 58 7.06 -2.18 5.85
C PHE A 58 6.08 -1.78 4.76
N LEU A 59 5.71 -0.51 4.75
CA LEU A 59 4.71 0.04 3.83
C LEU A 59 5.23 1.34 3.21
N ASP A 60 5.74 1.30 1.99
CA ASP A 60 5.95 2.53 1.23
C ASP A 60 4.66 2.94 0.47
N ALA A 61 4.71 4.09 -0.19
CA ALA A 61 3.56 4.57 -0.96
C ALA A 61 3.26 3.70 -2.20
N ARG A 62 4.29 3.09 -2.81
CA ARG A 62 4.14 2.21 -3.98
C ARG A 62 3.40 0.95 -3.62
N LYS A 63 3.70 0.34 -2.48
CA LYS A 63 3.00 -0.84 -1.97
C LYS A 63 1.52 -0.55 -1.72
N THR A 64 1.17 0.62 -1.20
CA THR A 64 -0.24 1.05 -1.09
C THR A 64 -0.90 1.19 -2.48
N TYR A 65 -0.21 1.81 -3.44
CA TYR A 65 -0.69 1.99 -4.83
C TYR A 65 -0.89 0.67 -5.58
N GLU A 66 -0.03 -0.32 -5.30
CA GLU A 66 -0.05 -1.65 -5.91
C GLU A 66 -1.16 -2.56 -5.37
N LEU A 67 -1.89 -2.17 -4.31
CA LEU A 67 -3.01 -2.96 -3.82
C LEU A 67 -4.01 -3.26 -4.95
N LEU A 68 -4.48 -4.49 -5.05
CA LEU A 68 -5.56 -4.88 -5.93
C LEU A 68 -6.70 -5.42 -5.08
N PRO A 69 -7.77 -4.64 -4.83
CA PRO A 69 -8.87 -5.06 -3.95
C PRO A 69 -9.52 -6.39 -4.37
N PHE A 70 -9.54 -6.69 -5.66
CA PHE A 70 -10.10 -7.93 -6.19
C PHE A 70 -9.06 -9.05 -6.43
N ASP A 71 -7.77 -8.78 -6.15
CA ASP A 71 -6.68 -9.73 -6.34
C ASP A 71 -5.52 -9.47 -5.35
N VAL A 72 -5.82 -9.50 -4.05
CA VAL A 72 -4.87 -9.18 -2.98
C VAL A 72 -3.66 -10.13 -2.97
N LEU A 73 -3.86 -11.39 -3.37
CA LEU A 73 -2.78 -12.37 -3.45
C LEU A 73 -1.77 -11.99 -4.54
N LYS A 74 -2.22 -11.52 -5.72
CA LYS A 74 -1.32 -11.06 -6.80
C LYS A 74 -0.45 -9.87 -6.39
N CYS A 75 -0.99 -8.92 -5.62
CA CYS A 75 -0.23 -7.73 -5.20
C CYS A 75 0.58 -7.91 -3.90
N THR A 76 0.44 -9.03 -3.19
CA THR A 76 1.21 -9.31 -1.96
C THR A 76 2.44 -10.14 -2.32
N LYS A 77 3.53 -9.45 -2.66
CA LYS A 77 4.76 -10.04 -3.21
C LYS A 77 5.84 -10.36 -2.16
N THR A 78 5.70 -9.87 -0.93
CA THR A 78 6.67 -10.08 0.14
C THR A 78 6.00 -10.31 1.49
N ASP A 79 6.63 -11.10 2.34
CA ASP A 79 6.20 -11.28 3.74
C ASP A 79 6.60 -10.07 4.61
N ALA A 80 6.29 -10.14 5.91
CA ALA A 80 6.61 -9.09 6.88
C ALA A 80 8.12 -8.85 7.06
N MET A 81 8.97 -9.84 6.73
CA MET A 81 10.43 -9.71 6.80
C MET A 81 11.04 -9.26 5.47
N GLY A 82 10.22 -9.09 4.42
CA GLY A 82 10.68 -8.72 3.09
C GLY A 82 11.12 -9.89 2.22
N ASN A 83 10.91 -11.14 2.65
CA ASN A 83 11.17 -12.30 1.80
C ASN A 83 10.15 -12.35 0.67
N SER A 84 10.57 -12.77 -0.53
CA SER A 84 9.67 -12.88 -1.68
C SER A 84 8.63 -13.99 -1.47
N ILE A 85 7.38 -13.69 -1.80
CA ILE A 85 6.27 -14.64 -1.86
C ILE A 85 6.01 -14.99 -3.33
N THR A 86 5.78 -16.26 -3.60
CA THR A 86 5.53 -16.83 -4.92
C THR A 86 4.12 -17.41 -5.03
N HIS A 87 3.72 -17.81 -6.24
CA HIS A 87 2.44 -18.48 -6.45
C HIS A 87 2.30 -19.78 -5.64
N GLU A 88 3.42 -20.49 -5.42
CA GLU A 88 3.43 -21.76 -4.68
C GLU A 88 3.02 -21.56 -3.21
N ASP A 89 3.38 -20.43 -2.61
CA ASP A 89 3.01 -20.07 -1.24
C ASP A 89 1.49 -19.87 -1.09
N TYR A 90 0.79 -19.59 -2.20
CA TYR A 90 -0.65 -19.37 -2.26
C TYR A 90 -1.45 -20.56 -2.79
N LYS A 91 -0.85 -21.72 -3.06
CA LYS A 91 -1.55 -22.87 -3.66
C LYS A 91 -2.80 -23.35 -2.90
N ASN A 92 -2.83 -23.16 -1.58
CA ASN A 92 -3.93 -23.56 -0.70
C ASN A 92 -4.87 -22.39 -0.34
N LYS A 93 -4.70 -21.24 -0.99
CA LYS A 93 -5.47 -20.02 -0.76
C LYS A 93 -6.61 -19.91 -1.76
N GLN A 94 -7.69 -19.25 -1.36
CA GLN A 94 -8.82 -18.99 -2.22
C GLN A 94 -8.67 -17.66 -2.94
N ALA A 95 -8.72 -17.69 -4.26
CA ALA A 95 -8.93 -16.48 -5.05
C ALA A 95 -10.34 -15.92 -4.80
N LEU A 96 -10.49 -14.61 -4.97
CA LEU A 96 -11.80 -13.97 -4.97
C LEU A 96 -12.57 -14.39 -6.23
N LYS A 97 -13.78 -14.92 -6.06
CA LYS A 97 -14.64 -15.29 -7.18
C LYS A 97 -15.26 -14.05 -7.82
N LYS A 98 -15.45 -14.06 -9.14
CA LYS A 98 -16.06 -12.92 -9.85
C LYS A 98 -17.46 -12.57 -9.33
N GLU A 99 -18.24 -13.59 -8.96
CA GLU A 99 -19.59 -13.41 -8.42
C GLU A 99 -19.59 -12.78 -7.01
N ALA A 100 -18.43 -12.73 -6.36
CA ALA A 100 -18.24 -12.14 -5.03
C ALA A 100 -17.61 -10.74 -5.08
N TYR A 101 -17.40 -10.15 -6.27
CA TYR A 101 -16.81 -8.80 -6.38
C TYR A 101 -17.69 -7.75 -5.70
N ASP A 102 -19.01 -7.85 -5.85
CA ASP A 102 -19.97 -6.93 -5.21
C ASP A 102 -19.97 -7.04 -3.67
N ASN A 103 -19.37 -8.10 -3.12
CA ASN A 103 -19.21 -8.26 -1.67
C ASN A 103 -17.97 -7.52 -1.14
N ILE A 104 -17.09 -6.99 -1.99
CA ILE A 104 -16.02 -6.08 -1.58
C ILE A 104 -16.56 -4.64 -1.65
N LEU A 105 -16.89 -4.08 -0.49
CA LEU A 105 -17.44 -2.72 -0.40
C LEU A 105 -16.41 -1.62 -0.66
N GLY A 106 -15.13 -1.93 -0.44
CA GLY A 106 -14.03 -1.00 -0.62
C GLY A 106 -12.82 -1.30 0.24
N ILE A 107 -11.92 -0.33 0.31
CA ILE A 107 -10.69 -0.37 1.10
C ILE A 107 -10.68 0.75 2.14
N GLN A 108 -9.98 0.53 3.26
CA GLN A 108 -9.77 1.56 4.28
C GLN A 108 -8.32 1.56 4.75
N GLY A 109 -7.71 2.75 4.81
CA GLY A 109 -6.40 2.95 5.45
C GLY A 109 -6.56 3.17 6.96
N GLN A 110 -5.65 2.59 7.74
CA GLN A 110 -5.65 2.66 9.20
C GLN A 110 -4.43 3.45 9.66
N LEU A 111 -4.61 4.29 10.68
CA LEU A 111 -3.51 4.97 11.35
C LEU A 111 -3.70 4.81 12.86
N TRP A 112 -2.96 3.89 13.45
CA TRP A 112 -3.02 3.64 14.88
C TRP A 112 -2.15 4.63 15.67
N GLY A 113 -2.59 4.95 16.89
CA GLY A 113 -2.12 6.12 17.65
C GLY A 113 -1.03 5.84 18.69
N GLU A 114 -0.57 4.60 18.86
CA GLU A 114 0.26 4.18 19.99
C GLU A 114 1.60 4.93 20.06
N THR A 115 2.24 5.13 18.90
CA THR A 115 3.55 5.81 18.79
C THR A 115 3.43 7.23 18.25
N THR A 116 2.23 7.66 17.85
CA THR A 116 1.98 8.96 17.22
C THR A 116 1.96 10.07 18.27
N LYS A 117 3.08 10.79 18.41
CA LYS A 117 3.28 11.78 19.49
C LYS A 117 2.75 13.19 19.18
N GLY A 118 2.23 13.43 17.98
CA GLY A 118 1.73 14.73 17.59
C GLY A 118 1.43 14.84 16.10
N GLN A 119 0.95 16.01 15.69
CA GLN A 119 0.48 16.26 14.33
C GLN A 119 1.54 15.98 13.24
N GLN A 120 2.78 16.42 13.44
CA GLN A 120 3.85 16.18 12.45
C GLN A 120 4.10 14.69 12.20
N MET A 121 4.07 13.88 13.25
CA MET A 121 4.27 12.44 13.14
C MET A 121 3.07 11.76 12.48
N LEU A 122 1.86 12.25 12.78
CA LEU A 122 0.62 11.82 12.14
C LEU A 122 0.70 12.09 10.63
N GLU A 123 1.05 13.30 10.23
CA GLU A 123 1.24 13.70 8.82
C GLU A 123 2.33 12.87 8.12
N TYR A 124 3.46 12.63 8.78
CA TYR A 124 4.55 11.82 8.25
C TYR A 124 4.10 10.40 7.91
N TYR A 125 3.31 9.78 8.79
CA TYR A 125 2.84 8.42 8.65
C TYR A 125 1.90 8.22 7.46
N TYR A 126 0.92 9.11 7.25
CA TYR A 126 -0.03 8.93 6.16
C TYR A 126 0.35 9.66 4.86
N LEU A 127 1.19 10.69 4.87
CA LEU A 127 1.59 11.40 3.65
C LEU A 127 2.94 10.90 3.11
N PRO A 128 3.01 10.51 1.82
CA PRO A 128 1.97 10.64 0.79
C PRO A 128 1.11 9.39 0.54
N ARG A 129 1.25 8.32 1.35
CA ARG A 129 0.53 7.03 1.16
C ARG A 129 -0.99 7.19 0.99
N ILE A 130 -1.61 8.17 1.64
CA ILE A 130 -3.05 8.43 1.54
C ILE A 130 -3.49 8.78 0.11
N ILE A 131 -2.62 9.39 -0.71
CA ILE A 131 -2.91 9.65 -2.13
C ILE A 131 -2.98 8.33 -2.88
N CYS A 132 -2.06 7.41 -2.59
CA CYS A 132 -2.05 6.07 -3.19
C CYS A 132 -3.29 5.25 -2.78
N LEU A 133 -3.73 5.39 -1.53
CA LEU A 133 -5.00 4.82 -1.06
C LEU A 133 -6.19 5.40 -1.84
N ALA A 134 -6.24 6.73 -2.00
CA ALA A 134 -7.33 7.39 -2.72
C ALA A 134 -7.39 6.93 -4.19
N GLU A 135 -6.24 6.89 -4.88
CA GLU A 135 -6.15 6.38 -6.25
C GLU A 135 -6.66 4.95 -6.34
N ARG A 136 -6.25 4.06 -5.43
CA ARG A 136 -6.64 2.66 -5.55
C ARG A 136 -8.07 2.38 -5.10
N ALA A 137 -8.61 3.18 -4.18
CA ALA A 137 -10.02 3.15 -3.82
C ALA A 137 -10.92 3.62 -4.98
N TRP A 138 -10.47 4.62 -5.74
CA TRP A 138 -11.20 5.16 -6.87
C TRP A 138 -11.07 4.30 -8.15
N ASN A 139 -9.89 3.74 -8.37
CA ASN A 139 -9.54 2.92 -9.53
C ASN A 139 -9.14 1.50 -9.09
N PRO A 140 -10.07 0.63 -8.68
CA PRO A 140 -9.73 -0.66 -8.07
C PRO A 140 -9.16 -1.70 -9.06
N GLN A 141 -9.30 -1.49 -10.37
CA GLN A 141 -8.82 -2.40 -11.43
C GLN A 141 -8.09 -1.62 -12.53
N PRO A 142 -6.90 -1.08 -12.24
CA PRO A 142 -6.10 -0.40 -13.25
C PRO A 142 -5.66 -1.35 -14.35
N GLU A 143 -5.32 -0.84 -15.53
CA GLU A 143 -4.90 -1.64 -16.70
C GLU A 143 -3.76 -2.62 -16.38
N TRP A 144 -2.78 -2.17 -15.59
CA TRP A 144 -1.65 -2.99 -15.19
C TRP A 144 -2.04 -4.19 -14.28
N ALA A 145 -3.24 -4.22 -13.73
CA ALA A 145 -3.73 -5.37 -12.94
C ALA A 145 -4.03 -6.59 -13.83
N SER A 146 -4.39 -6.37 -15.09
CA SER A 146 -4.79 -7.43 -16.03
C SER A 146 -3.62 -8.08 -16.78
N THR A 147 -2.39 -7.60 -16.58
CA THR A 147 -1.18 -8.09 -17.23
C THR A 147 -0.18 -8.66 -16.21
N GLU A 148 0.69 -9.54 -16.68
CA GLU A 148 1.86 -10.02 -15.94
C GLU A 148 3.14 -9.22 -16.31
N ASP A 149 3.05 -8.37 -17.33
CA ASP A 149 4.16 -7.49 -17.73
C ASP A 149 4.35 -6.37 -16.71
N LYS A 150 5.39 -6.53 -15.87
CA LYS A 150 5.75 -5.58 -14.83
C LYS A 150 6.11 -4.19 -15.37
N THR A 151 6.51 -4.08 -16.63
CA THR A 151 6.89 -2.80 -17.22
C THR A 151 5.70 -1.84 -17.29
N ILE A 152 4.47 -2.36 -17.46
CA ILE A 152 3.25 -1.55 -17.51
C ILE A 152 2.96 -0.95 -16.13
N LEU A 153 3.12 -1.74 -15.06
CA LEU A 153 3.03 -1.24 -13.69
C LEU A 153 4.12 -0.21 -13.39
N ASP A 154 5.36 -0.45 -13.81
CA ASP A 154 6.48 0.47 -13.58
C ASP A 154 6.26 1.82 -14.29
N VAL A 155 5.76 1.82 -15.52
CA VAL A 155 5.40 3.03 -16.27
C VAL A 155 4.26 3.78 -15.57
N ALA A 156 3.19 3.09 -15.19
CA ALA A 156 2.05 3.69 -14.49
C ALA A 156 2.46 4.28 -13.14
N TRP A 157 3.25 3.54 -12.36
CA TRP A 157 3.82 4.04 -11.10
C TRP A 157 4.70 5.25 -11.33
N ASN A 158 5.56 5.25 -12.36
CA ASN A 158 6.44 6.37 -12.65
C ASN A 158 5.65 7.65 -12.94
N GLN A 159 4.60 7.56 -13.76
CA GLN A 159 3.70 8.69 -14.04
C GLN A 159 3.01 9.20 -12.77
N PHE A 160 2.49 8.28 -11.96
CA PHE A 160 1.80 8.61 -10.72
C PHE A 160 2.73 9.25 -9.68
N ALA A 161 3.91 8.66 -9.46
CA ALA A 161 4.92 9.17 -8.53
C ALA A 161 5.43 10.56 -8.94
N ASN A 162 5.63 10.80 -10.25
CA ASN A 162 5.98 12.13 -10.75
C ASN A 162 4.85 13.14 -10.54
N THR A 163 3.60 12.73 -10.68
CA THR A 163 2.45 13.61 -10.40
C THR A 163 2.43 14.03 -8.92
N ILE A 164 2.63 13.08 -8.01
CA ILE A 164 2.78 13.37 -6.57
C ILE A 164 3.93 14.35 -6.34
N ALA A 165 5.10 14.07 -6.91
CA ALA A 165 6.32 14.85 -6.68
C ALA A 165 6.24 16.29 -7.21
N GLN A 166 5.65 16.46 -8.38
CA GLN A 166 5.67 17.73 -9.12
C GLN A 166 4.43 18.59 -8.86
N THR A 167 3.33 17.99 -8.40
CA THR A 167 2.05 18.69 -8.19
C THR A 167 1.62 18.63 -6.74
N GLU A 168 1.42 17.43 -6.18
CA GLU A 168 0.78 17.28 -4.86
C GLU A 168 1.68 17.72 -3.69
N LEU A 169 2.94 17.27 -3.66
CA LEU A 169 3.87 17.66 -2.58
C LEU A 169 4.14 19.19 -2.55
N PRO A 170 4.34 19.88 -3.69
CA PRO A 170 4.40 21.34 -3.70
C PRO A 170 3.13 22.01 -3.17
N LEU A 171 1.94 21.47 -3.40
CA LEU A 171 0.70 21.98 -2.83
C LEU A 171 0.67 21.78 -1.30
N PHE A 172 1.03 20.58 -0.83
CA PHE A 172 1.10 20.27 0.60
C PHE A 172 2.11 21.12 1.36
N SER A 173 3.20 21.53 0.71
CA SER A 173 4.15 22.48 1.33
C SER A 173 3.59 23.88 1.55
N LYS A 174 2.46 24.23 0.91
CA LYS A 174 1.82 25.56 0.96
C LYS A 174 0.51 25.55 1.75
N TRP A 175 -0.28 24.48 1.62
CA TRP A 175 -1.59 24.37 2.26
C TRP A 175 -1.45 24.27 3.78
N SER A 176 -2.37 24.92 4.49
CA SER A 176 -2.46 24.87 5.96
C SER A 176 -1.15 25.21 6.71
N GLY A 177 -0.26 26.02 6.09
CA GLY A 177 1.05 26.34 6.66
C GLY A 177 2.15 25.32 6.39
N GLY A 178 1.87 24.29 5.59
CA GLY A 178 2.79 23.22 5.22
C GLY A 178 2.55 21.93 6.02
N TYR A 179 2.38 20.81 5.32
CA TYR A 179 2.29 19.48 5.93
C TYR A 179 3.67 18.83 6.09
N TYR A 180 3.85 18.05 7.15
CA TYR A 180 5.07 17.30 7.45
C TYR A 180 5.07 15.91 6.80
N TYR A 181 5.05 15.85 5.47
CA TYR A 181 5.05 14.60 4.72
C TYR A 181 6.43 13.91 4.69
N LYS A 182 6.45 12.59 4.48
CA LYS A 182 7.68 11.82 4.29
C LYS A 182 8.44 12.29 3.05
N ILE A 183 9.68 12.73 3.25
CA ILE A 183 10.66 12.88 2.16
C ILE A 183 11.51 11.61 2.10
N PRO A 184 11.48 10.85 0.98
CA PRO A 184 12.25 9.63 0.84
C PRO A 184 13.75 9.91 0.79
N THR A 185 14.53 9.06 1.46
CA THR A 185 16.00 9.11 1.37
C THR A 185 16.42 8.75 -0.06
N PRO A 186 17.35 9.49 -0.69
CA PRO A 186 17.82 9.16 -2.03
C PRO A 186 18.67 7.89 -2.01
N GLY A 187 18.51 7.05 -3.04
CA GLY A 187 19.47 5.99 -3.34
C GLY A 187 20.66 6.58 -4.09
N ALA A 188 21.87 6.18 -3.74
CA ALA A 188 23.09 6.74 -4.34
C ALA A 188 24.18 5.69 -4.52
N VAL A 189 24.91 5.78 -5.63
CA VAL A 189 26.06 4.92 -5.94
C VAL A 189 27.11 5.70 -6.74
N ILE A 190 28.38 5.52 -6.42
CA ILE A 190 29.49 6.11 -7.19
C ILE A 190 29.93 5.11 -8.26
N LYS A 191 29.84 5.49 -9.54
CA LYS A 191 30.33 4.70 -10.68
C LYS A 191 31.37 5.51 -11.44
N LYS A 192 32.58 4.98 -11.58
CA LYS A 192 33.71 5.64 -12.28
C LYS A 192 33.96 7.09 -11.79
N GLY A 193 33.87 7.32 -10.49
CA GLY A 193 34.07 8.64 -9.88
C GLY A 193 32.88 9.61 -10.01
N ILE A 194 31.77 9.19 -10.64
CA ILE A 194 30.55 10.00 -10.78
C ILE A 194 29.49 9.47 -9.80
N LEU A 195 28.89 10.38 -9.02
CA LEU A 195 27.75 10.08 -8.17
C LEU A 195 26.48 9.94 -9.02
N HIS A 196 25.88 8.76 -9.01
CA HIS A 196 24.53 8.52 -9.53
C HIS A 196 23.57 8.46 -8.36
N ALA A 197 22.49 9.24 -8.42
CA ALA A 197 21.43 9.23 -7.42
C ALA A 197 20.06 9.03 -8.06
N ASN A 198 19.17 8.38 -7.34
CA ASN A 198 17.74 8.31 -7.65
C ASN A 198 16.93 8.63 -6.39
N ILE A 199 15.64 8.86 -6.59
CA ILE A 199 14.72 9.13 -5.48
C ILE A 199 13.37 8.48 -5.79
N PHE A 200 12.64 8.10 -4.74
CA PHE A 200 11.37 7.40 -4.85
C PHE A 200 10.28 8.25 -5.54
N PHE A 201 10.28 9.57 -5.29
CA PHE A 201 9.44 10.56 -5.96
C PHE A 201 10.32 11.45 -6.84
N THR A 202 10.49 11.06 -8.11
CA THR A 202 11.34 11.77 -9.07
C THR A 202 10.74 13.11 -9.48
N ARG A 203 11.62 14.11 -9.71
CA ARG A 203 11.25 15.42 -10.26
C ARG A 203 11.75 15.60 -11.71
N PHE A 204 12.47 14.64 -12.27
CA PHE A 204 13.14 14.77 -13.57
C PHE A 204 13.29 13.40 -14.23
#